data_AF-A0A348UTC9-F1
#
_entry.id   AF-A0A348UTC9-F1
#
_cell.length_a   1.000
_cell.length_b   1.000
_cell.length_c   1.000
_cell.angle_alpha   90.00
_cell.angle_beta   90.00
_cell.angle_gamma   90.00
#
_symmetry.space_group_name_H-M   'P 1'
#
loop_
_entity.id
_entity.type
_entity.pdbx_description
1 polymer ?
#
loop_
_entity_poly.entity_id
_entity_poly.type
_entity_poly.pdbx_seq_one_letter_code
_entity_poly.pdbx_strand_id
1 'polypeptide(L)'
;MGLKEELEEKAESCDSPEEYIGVAKEIVAGLDDKDWAVELMEAGAEWAQTYDEAVVYAEAAKEIIGDDDVVGNFLSNAKMLCMSAADFIGLGSAAGKLGLEDMAKEMNEAAMGKCTKLTDFLNLSNQLIKTDPDMAK
;
A
#
# COMPACT_ATOMS: atom_id res chain seq x y z
N MET A 1 -30.71 -1.37 -15.56
CA MET A 1 -29.45 -0.66 -15.35
C MET A 1 -28.37 -1.41 -16.07
N GLY A 2 -27.44 -0.69 -16.68
CA GLY A 2 -26.18 -1.30 -17.12
C GLY A 2 -25.30 -1.59 -15.92
N LEU A 3 -24.43 -2.61 -16.01
CA LEU A 3 -23.47 -2.94 -14.95
C LEU A 3 -22.63 -1.72 -14.53
N LYS A 4 -22.30 -0.84 -15.48
CA LYS A 4 -21.59 0.42 -15.22
C LYS A 4 -22.37 1.37 -14.31
N GLU A 5 -23.68 1.54 -14.53
CA GLU A 5 -24.51 2.42 -13.69
C GLU A 5 -24.62 1.89 -12.25
N GLU A 6 -24.71 0.57 -12.07
CA GLU A 6 -24.75 -0.03 -10.72
C GLU A 6 -23.42 0.14 -9.98
N LEU A 7 -22.30 0.04 -10.69
CA LEU A 7 -20.96 0.24 -10.12
C LEU A 7 -20.68 1.71 -9.79
N GLU A 8 -21.16 2.64 -10.61
CA GLU A 8 -21.08 4.08 -10.32
C GLU A 8 -21.85 4.42 -9.04
N GLU A 9 -23.08 3.92 -8.88
CA GLU A 9 -23.88 4.13 -7.67
C GLU A 9 -23.18 3.54 -6.42
N LYS A 10 -22.61 2.34 -6.54
CA LYS A 10 -21.83 1.74 -5.45
C LYS A 10 -20.60 2.58 -5.11
N ALA A 11 -19.84 3.01 -6.11
CA ALA A 11 -18.65 3.83 -5.93
C ALA A 11 -18.95 5.15 -5.21
N GLU A 12 -20.07 5.80 -5.55
CA GLU A 12 -20.53 7.03 -4.87
C GLU A 12 -20.99 6.79 -3.43
N SER A 13 -21.45 5.58 -3.12
CA SER A 13 -21.88 5.18 -1.77
C SER A 13 -20.77 4.58 -0.89
N CYS A 14 -19.53 4.51 -1.38
CA CYS A 14 -18.43 3.90 -0.62
C CYS A 14 -18.00 4.81 0.54
N ASP A 15 -18.05 4.25 1.75
CA ASP A 15 -17.71 4.93 3.00
C ASP A 15 -16.49 4.29 3.70
N SER A 16 -15.97 3.16 3.19
CA SER A 16 -14.79 2.49 3.76
C SER A 16 -13.81 1.95 2.70
N PRO A 17 -12.53 1.80 3.04
CA PRO A 17 -11.52 1.27 2.12
C PRO A 17 -11.86 -0.07 1.47
N GLU A 18 -12.48 -0.97 2.23
CA GLU A 18 -12.88 -2.29 1.74
C GLU A 18 -13.97 -2.20 0.68
N GLU A 19 -14.87 -1.21 0.78
CA GLU A 19 -15.92 -0.96 -0.20
C GLU A 19 -15.31 -0.45 -1.51
N TYR A 20 -14.41 0.53 -1.47
CA TYR A 20 -13.68 1.03 -2.65
C TYR A 20 -12.96 -0.11 -3.38
N ILE A 21 -12.24 -0.96 -2.64
CA ILE A 21 -11.52 -2.12 -3.19
C ILE A 21 -12.49 -3.15 -3.77
N GLY A 22 -13.62 -3.40 -3.09
CA GLY A 22 -14.66 -4.31 -3.56
C GLY A 22 -15.25 -3.87 -4.90
N VAL A 23 -15.60 -2.58 -5.01
CA VAL A 23 -16.15 -2.01 -6.25
C VAL A 23 -15.09 -2.02 -7.36
N ALA A 24 -13.83 -1.66 -7.06
CA ALA A 24 -12.73 -1.74 -8.03
C ALA A 24 -12.54 -3.16 -8.59
N LYS A 25 -12.67 -4.18 -7.74
CA LYS A 25 -12.62 -5.58 -8.16
C LYS A 25 -13.78 -5.96 -9.07
N GLU A 26 -14.99 -5.50 -8.77
CA GLU A 26 -16.16 -5.72 -9.63
C GLU A 26 -16.03 -5.00 -10.98
N ILE A 27 -15.46 -3.78 -11.00
CA ILE A 27 -15.17 -3.02 -12.22
C ILE A 27 -14.24 -3.81 -13.13
N VAL A 28 -13.10 -4.29 -12.62
CA VAL A 28 -12.17 -5.08 -13.46
C VAL A 28 -12.78 -6.41 -13.89
N ALA A 29 -13.49 -7.10 -12.99
CA ALA A 29 -14.09 -8.41 -13.33
C ALA A 29 -15.24 -8.30 -14.36
N GLY A 30 -16.01 -7.22 -14.32
CA GLY A 30 -17.22 -7.05 -15.11
C GLY A 30 -17.04 -6.20 -16.38
N LEU A 31 -16.12 -5.23 -16.34
CA LEU A 31 -15.91 -4.24 -17.39
C LEU A 31 -14.48 -4.27 -17.97
N ASP A 32 -13.55 -4.99 -17.33
CA ASP A 32 -12.11 -4.98 -17.67
C ASP A 32 -11.50 -3.56 -17.64
N ASP A 33 -12.13 -2.64 -16.91
CA ASP A 33 -11.76 -1.23 -16.83
C ASP A 33 -10.82 -1.01 -15.64
N LYS A 34 -9.55 -1.35 -15.85
CA LYS A 34 -8.50 -1.19 -14.83
C LYS A 34 -8.23 0.26 -14.48
N ASP A 35 -8.34 1.16 -15.45
CA ASP A 35 -8.08 2.59 -15.24
C ASP A 35 -9.08 3.15 -14.23
N TRP A 36 -10.38 2.85 -14.41
CA TRP A 36 -11.39 3.29 -13.46
C TRP A 36 -11.24 2.64 -12.08
N ALA A 37 -10.89 1.35 -12.04
CA ALA A 37 -10.62 0.66 -10.78
C ALA A 37 -9.47 1.30 -10.00
N VAL A 38 -8.40 1.74 -10.69
CA VAL A 38 -7.30 2.48 -10.07
C VAL A 38 -7.76 3.83 -9.54
N GLU A 39 -8.46 4.64 -10.34
CA GLU A 39 -8.96 5.96 -9.90
C GLU A 39 -9.84 5.84 -8.65
N LEU A 40 -10.69 4.82 -8.59
CA LEU A 40 -11.56 4.58 -7.44
C LEU A 40 -10.76 4.20 -6.19
N MET A 41 -9.75 3.33 -6.34
CA MET A 41 -8.88 2.94 -5.24
C MET A 41 -7.99 4.10 -4.78
N GLU A 42 -7.53 4.96 -5.68
CA GLU A 42 -6.78 6.18 -5.35
C GLU A 42 -7.65 7.12 -4.52
N ALA A 43 -8.90 7.36 -4.95
CA ALA A 43 -9.85 8.17 -4.20
C ALA A 43 -10.08 7.62 -2.79
N GLY A 44 -10.22 6.30 -2.63
CA GLY A 44 -10.31 5.67 -1.32
C GLY A 44 -9.01 5.80 -0.49
N ALA A 45 -7.86 5.64 -1.13
CA ALA A 45 -6.55 5.72 -0.47
C ALA A 45 -6.23 7.14 0.05
N GLU A 46 -6.83 8.19 -0.52
CA GLU A 46 -6.71 9.55 0.02
C GLU A 46 -7.30 9.68 1.44
N TRP A 47 -8.22 8.80 1.84
CA TRP A 47 -8.79 8.77 3.18
C TRP A 47 -7.93 8.02 4.19
N ALA A 48 -6.93 7.27 3.73
CA ALA A 48 -6.01 6.56 4.60
C ALA A 48 -5.26 7.55 5.50
N GLN A 49 -5.32 7.31 6.81
CA GLN A 49 -4.64 8.12 7.81
C GLN A 49 -3.32 7.50 8.24
N THR A 50 -3.15 6.20 8.00
CA THR A 50 -1.94 5.46 8.37
C THR A 50 -1.33 4.72 7.18
N TYR A 51 -0.03 4.42 7.26
CA TYR A 51 0.65 3.72 6.17
C TYR A 51 0.11 2.31 5.95
N ASP A 52 -0.35 1.63 7.01
CA ASP A 52 -0.93 0.29 6.93
C ASP A 52 -2.27 0.31 6.18
N GLU A 53 -3.12 1.32 6.42
CA GLU A 53 -4.34 1.53 5.63
C GLU A 53 -4.00 1.75 4.14
N ALA A 54 -2.99 2.57 3.84
CA ALA A 54 -2.55 2.80 2.47
C ALA A 54 -1.91 1.54 1.82
N VAL A 55 -1.23 0.69 2.60
CA VAL A 55 -0.68 -0.59 2.12
C VAL A 55 -1.79 -1.56 1.70
N VAL A 56 -2.95 -1.54 2.34
CA VAL A 56 -4.09 -2.39 1.93
C VAL A 56 -4.47 -2.11 0.47
N TYR A 57 -4.44 -0.85 0.03
CA TYR A 57 -4.69 -0.49 -1.38
C TYR A 57 -3.57 -0.96 -2.31
N ALA A 58 -2.31 -0.93 -1.87
CA ALA A 58 -1.20 -1.49 -2.65
C ALA A 58 -1.33 -3.01 -2.85
N GLU A 59 -1.72 -3.74 -1.80
CA GLU A 59 -1.99 -5.18 -1.87
C GLU A 59 -3.16 -5.47 -2.81
N ALA A 60 -4.24 -4.71 -2.68
CA ALA A 60 -5.40 -4.81 -3.57
C ALA A 60 -5.04 -4.47 -5.03
N ALA A 61 -4.19 -3.48 -5.27
CA ALA A 61 -3.77 -3.12 -6.62
C ALA A 61 -2.97 -4.24 -7.27
N LYS A 62 -2.14 -4.94 -6.49
CA LYS A 62 -1.40 -6.11 -6.97
C LYS A 62 -2.34 -7.26 -7.33
N GLU A 63 -3.39 -7.49 -6.54
CA GLU A 63 -4.37 -8.55 -6.79
C GLU A 63 -5.28 -8.24 -7.99
N ILE A 64 -5.82 -7.02 -8.04
CA ILE A 64 -6.89 -6.64 -8.98
C ILE A 64 -6.30 -6.17 -10.32
N ILE A 65 -5.29 -5.30 -10.27
CA ILE A 65 -4.70 -4.67 -11.46
C ILE A 65 -3.53 -5.50 -11.97
N GLY A 66 -2.67 -5.94 -11.05
CA GLY A 66 -1.47 -6.72 -11.35
C GLY A 66 -0.33 -5.91 -11.98
N ASP A 67 -0.40 -4.58 -11.87
CA ASP A 67 0.59 -3.65 -12.41
C ASP A 67 1.50 -3.13 -11.28
N ASP A 68 2.80 -3.39 -11.42
CA ASP A 68 3.80 -3.03 -10.42
C ASP A 68 3.99 -1.52 -10.28
N ASP A 69 3.76 -0.74 -11.34
CA ASP A 69 3.85 0.72 -11.31
C ASP A 69 2.70 1.30 -10.46
N VAL A 70 1.49 0.76 -10.62
CA VAL A 70 0.31 1.14 -9.82
C VAL A 70 0.53 0.78 -8.35
N VAL A 71 1.02 -0.44 -8.07
CA VAL A 71 1.36 -0.86 -6.70
C VAL A 71 2.42 0.07 -6.08
N GLY A 72 3.43 0.45 -6.87
CA GLY A 72 4.46 1.39 -6.45
C GLY A 72 3.90 2.77 -6.09
N ASN A 73 2.89 3.27 -6.82
CA ASN A 73 2.23 4.54 -6.49
C ASN A 73 1.51 4.47 -5.14
N PHE A 74 0.75 3.40 -4.87
CA PHE A 74 0.07 3.23 -3.58
C PHE A 74 1.06 3.12 -2.42
N LEU A 75 2.16 2.38 -2.58
CA LEU A 75 3.21 2.30 -1.57
C LEU A 75 3.93 3.64 -1.38
N SER A 76 4.07 4.44 -2.43
CA SER A 76 4.61 5.81 -2.32
C SER A 76 3.68 6.73 -1.53
N ASN A 77 2.37 6.57 -1.67
CA ASN A 77 1.40 7.26 -0.82
C ASN A 77 1.52 6.79 0.64
N ALA A 78 1.61 5.49 0.88
CA ALA A 78 1.85 4.95 2.21
C ALA A 78 3.15 5.48 2.84
N LYS A 79 4.22 5.66 2.05
CA LYS A 79 5.48 6.27 2.48
C LYS A 79 5.30 7.66 3.05
N MET A 80 4.41 8.47 2.47
CA MET A 80 4.13 9.83 2.96
C MET A 80 3.47 9.82 4.35
N LEU A 81 2.82 8.73 4.73
CA LEU A 81 2.18 8.53 6.03
C LEU A 81 3.12 7.93 7.09
N CYS A 82 4.30 7.44 6.69
CA CYS A 82 5.29 6.91 7.64
C CYS A 82 5.88 8.01 8.53
N MET A 83 5.74 7.88 9.85
CA MET A 83 6.22 8.86 10.83
C MET A 83 7.47 8.40 11.58
N SER A 84 7.77 7.11 11.57
CA SER A 84 8.85 6.49 12.32
C SER A 84 9.65 5.50 11.47
N ALA A 85 10.87 5.16 11.92
CA ALA A 85 11.68 4.15 11.26
C ALA A 85 11.01 2.77 11.24
N ALA A 86 10.15 2.49 12.22
CA ALA A 86 9.35 1.26 12.28
C ALA A 86 8.35 1.19 11.12
N ASP A 87 7.69 2.31 10.82
CA ASP A 87 6.71 2.41 9.74
C ASP A 87 7.38 2.19 8.39
N PHE A 88 8.57 2.78 8.19
CA PHE A 88 9.37 2.56 6.98
C PHE A 88 9.82 1.10 6.82
N ILE A 89 10.19 0.40 7.92
CA ILE A 89 10.48 -1.04 7.85
C ILE A 89 9.23 -1.84 7.49
N GLY A 90 8.09 -1.52 8.12
CA GLY A 90 6.81 -2.18 7.83
C GLY A 90 6.43 -2.04 6.37
N LEU A 91 6.53 -0.82 5.85
CA LEU A 91 6.30 -0.51 4.44
C LEU A 91 7.32 -1.21 3.52
N GLY A 92 8.60 -1.23 3.89
CA GLY A 92 9.64 -1.94 3.13
C GLY A 92 9.37 -3.44 3.06
N SER A 93 8.93 -4.06 4.15
CA SER A 93 8.52 -5.46 4.17
C SER A 93 7.29 -5.71 3.28
N ALA A 94 6.30 -4.80 3.30
CA ALA A 94 5.15 -4.88 2.41
C ALA A 94 5.57 -4.79 0.94
N ALA A 95 6.40 -3.81 0.58
CA ALA A 95 6.96 -3.67 -0.76
C ALA A 95 7.70 -4.94 -1.22
N GLY A 96 8.52 -5.53 -0.35
CA GLY A 96 9.23 -6.78 -0.62
C GLY A 96 8.28 -7.96 -0.89
N LYS A 97 7.23 -8.12 -0.08
CA LYS A 97 6.19 -9.14 -0.28
C LYS A 97 5.43 -8.97 -1.59
N LEU A 98 5.28 -7.73 -2.05
CA LEU A 98 4.62 -7.38 -3.31
C LEU A 98 5.55 -7.51 -4.54
N GLY A 99 6.82 -7.87 -4.32
CA GLY A 99 7.82 -8.06 -5.37
C GLY A 99 8.56 -6.78 -5.78
N LEU A 100 8.36 -5.68 -5.06
CA LEU A 100 8.98 -4.38 -5.32
C LEU A 100 10.26 -4.22 -4.47
N GLU A 101 11.25 -5.07 -4.74
CA GLU A 101 12.50 -5.13 -3.96
C GLU A 101 13.28 -3.82 -3.93
N ASP A 102 13.28 -3.05 -5.02
CA ASP A 102 13.97 -1.77 -5.09
C ASP A 102 13.31 -0.73 -4.17
N MET A 103 11.97 -0.72 -4.14
CA MET A 103 11.22 0.12 -3.23
C MET A 103 11.42 -0.32 -1.77
N ALA A 104 11.46 -1.63 -1.52
CA ALA A 104 11.75 -2.17 -0.19
C ALA A 104 13.10 -1.69 0.35
N LYS A 105 14.15 -1.71 -0.49
CA LYS A 105 15.48 -1.18 -0.14
C LYS A 105 15.42 0.32 0.15
N GLU A 106 14.76 1.10 -0.70
CA GLU A 106 14.60 2.54 -0.50
C GLU A 106 13.90 2.86 0.83
N MET A 107 12.84 2.11 1.19
CA MET A 107 12.16 2.30 2.47
C MET A 107 13.05 1.96 3.67
N ASN A 108 13.82 0.89 3.58
CA ASN A 108 14.77 0.53 4.64
C ASN A 108 15.90 1.57 4.79
N GLU A 109 16.39 2.13 3.68
CA GLU A 109 17.34 3.24 3.72
C GLU A 109 16.73 4.50 4.36
N ALA A 110 15.47 4.81 4.03
CA ALA A 110 14.73 5.90 4.68
C ALA A 110 14.57 5.65 6.20
N ALA A 111 14.30 4.40 6.61
CA ALA A 111 14.25 4.01 8.02
C ALA A 111 15.58 4.26 8.72
N MET A 112 16.70 3.83 8.14
CA MET A 112 18.04 4.05 8.67
C MET A 112 18.38 5.54 8.76
N GLY A 113 17.97 6.35 7.78
CA GLY A 113 18.16 7.80 7.79
C GLY A 113 17.46 8.52 8.94
N LYS A 114 16.41 7.92 9.52
CA LYS A 114 15.72 8.45 10.72
C LYS A 114 16.43 8.09 12.02
N CYS A 115 17.34 7.12 12.03
CA CYS A 115 18.08 6.73 13.21
C CYS A 115 19.20 7.74 13.48
N THR A 116 19.12 8.45 14.62
CA THR A 116 20.11 9.50 14.98
C THR A 116 20.99 9.10 16.16
N LYS A 117 20.59 8.08 16.92
CA LYS A 117 21.29 7.58 18.11
C LYS A 117 21.48 6.07 18.04
N LEU A 118 22.50 5.57 18.74
CA LEU A 118 22.79 4.13 18.84
C LEU A 118 21.59 3.31 19.32
N THR A 119 20.77 3.86 20.21
CA THR A 119 19.53 3.23 20.68
C THR A 119 18.49 3.09 19.57
N ASP A 120 18.45 4.03 18.62
CA ASP A 120 17.53 3.98 17.49
C ASP A 120 17.91 2.82 16.57
N PHE A 121 19.20 2.65 16.30
CA PHE A 121 19.71 1.49 15.55
C PHE A 121 19.45 0.16 16.27
N LEU A 122 19.59 0.13 17.60
CA LEU A 122 19.29 -1.08 18.38
C LEU A 122 17.80 -1.44 18.32
N ASN A 123 16.92 -0.45 18.40
CA ASN A 123 15.48 -0.63 18.27
C ASN A 123 15.08 -1.05 16.86
N LEU A 124 15.69 -0.43 15.84
CA LEU A 124 15.53 -0.77 14.43
C LEU A 124 15.88 -2.24 14.17
N SER A 125 17.05 -2.67 14.65
CA SER A 125 17.50 -4.07 14.53
C SER A 125 16.52 -5.04 15.19
N ASN A 126 16.04 -4.72 16.40
CA ASN A 126 15.03 -5.54 17.08
C ASN A 126 13.69 -5.58 16.35
N GLN A 127 13.31 -4.52 15.63
CA GLN A 127 12.10 -4.48 14.81
C GLN A 127 12.26 -5.29 13.53
N LEU A 128 13.39 -5.17 12.83
CA LEU A 128 13.71 -5.99 11.66
C LEU A 128 13.62 -7.48 11.99
N ILE A 129 14.18 -7.94 13.11
CA ILE A 129 14.09 -9.34 13.56
C ILE A 129 12.63 -9.82 13.71
N LYS A 130 11.69 -8.92 14.06
CA LYS A 130 10.27 -9.26 14.24
C LYS A 130 9.48 -9.22 12.94
N THR A 131 9.76 -8.23 12.09
CA THR A 131 8.96 -7.94 10.89
C THR A 131 9.48 -8.67 9.66
N ASP A 132 10.80 -8.81 9.53
CA ASP A 132 11.47 -9.47 8.41
C ASP A 132 12.80 -10.12 8.88
N PRO A 133 12.74 -11.36 9.42
CA PRO A 133 13.89 -12.01 10.03
C PRO A 133 15.04 -12.32 9.06
N ASP A 134 14.76 -12.39 7.74
CA ASP A 134 15.76 -12.71 6.73
C ASP A 134 16.58 -11.48 6.31
N MET A 135 16.03 -10.27 6.42
CA MET A 135 16.81 -9.04 6.27
C MET A 135 17.70 -8.71 7.48
N ALA A 136 17.48 -9.34 8.63
CA ALA A 136 18.24 -9.08 9.86
C ALA A 136 19.57 -9.87 9.96
N LYS A 137 19.87 -10.75 9.00
CA LYS A 137 21.05 -11.63 8.98
C LYS A 137 22.24 -11.04 8.24
#